data_AF-A0A0S7Z964-F1
#
_entry.id   AF-A0A0S7Z964-F1
#
_cell.length_a   1.000
_cell.length_b   1.000
_cell.length_c   1.000
_cell.angle_alpha   90.00
_cell.angle_beta   90.00
_cell.angle_gamma   90.00
#
_symmetry.space_group_name_H-M   'P 1'
#
loop_
_entity.id
_entity.type
_entity.pdbx_description
1 polymer ?
#
loop_
_entity_poly.entity_id
_entity_poly.type
_entity_poly.pdbx_seq_one_letter_code
_entity_poly.pdbx_strand_id
1 'polypeptide(L)'
;MSPPVRIGLMVLGAVVAGAVVVSAWSRILERQQTLEEINRLRDELYRARVAADRCRSSLQTSEAALRDLGLAIDSMRSRVDSFEALDRRGVPVDQYPEYLELFDSYNDSVDVWEGRERRLRSAESACRQTIEDHNAISDSLQTVLSAAGIETG
;
A
#
# COMPACT_ATOMS: atom_id res chain seq x y z
N MET A 1 33.79 -24.43 -61.54
CA MET A 1 34.21 -23.53 -60.44
C MET A 1 35.61 -23.90 -60.01
N SER A 2 36.53 -22.94 -60.02
CA SER A 2 37.90 -23.13 -59.54
C SER A 2 37.89 -23.35 -58.02
N PRO A 3 38.83 -24.17 -57.48
CA PRO A 3 38.93 -24.46 -56.05
C PRO A 3 38.84 -23.24 -55.11
N PRO A 4 39.44 -22.07 -55.39
CA PRO A 4 39.30 -20.89 -54.52
C PRO A 4 37.86 -20.37 -54.39
N VAL A 5 37.04 -20.52 -55.43
CA VAL A 5 35.64 -20.03 -55.42
C VAL A 5 34.75 -20.89 -54.53
N ARG A 6 35.01 -22.21 -54.47
CA ARG A 6 34.26 -23.13 -53.60
C ARG A 6 34.58 -22.92 -52.12
N ILE A 7 35.86 -22.69 -51.81
CA ILE A 7 36.32 -22.40 -50.45
C ILE A 7 35.72 -21.07 -49.97
N GLY A 8 35.72 -20.03 -50.82
CA GLY A 8 35.11 -18.74 -50.50
C GLY A 8 33.61 -18.85 -50.18
N LEU A 9 32.84 -19.64 -50.95
CA LEU A 9 31.42 -19.86 -50.71
C LEU A 9 31.12 -20.64 -49.42
N MET A 10 31.94 -21.65 -49.08
CA MET A 10 31.77 -22.40 -47.82
C MET A 10 32.06 -21.53 -46.60
N VAL A 11 33.12 -20.72 -46.64
CA VAL A 11 33.46 -19.80 -45.55
C VAL A 11 32.36 -18.75 -45.37
N LEU A 12 31.86 -18.17 -46.47
CA LEU A 12 30.78 -17.20 -46.41
C LEU A 12 29.49 -17.83 -45.84
N GLY A 13 29.14 -19.04 -46.26
CA GLY A 13 27.99 -19.78 -45.73
C GLY A 13 28.11 -20.07 -44.22
N ALA A 14 29.30 -20.47 -43.76
CA ALA A 14 29.56 -20.72 -42.35
C ALA A 14 29.47 -19.44 -41.50
N VAL A 15 29.97 -18.31 -42.01
CA VAL A 15 29.89 -17.00 -41.32
C VAL A 15 28.43 -16.54 -41.20
N VAL A 16 27.65 -16.65 -42.28
CA VAL A 16 26.23 -16.27 -42.27
C VAL A 16 25.43 -17.16 -41.32
N ALA A 17 25.65 -18.47 -41.36
CA ALA A 17 24.99 -19.40 -40.44
C ALA A 17 25.35 -19.12 -38.97
N GLY A 18 26.63 -18.85 -38.68
CA GLY A 18 27.08 -18.45 -37.34
C GLY A 18 26.42 -17.16 -36.86
N ALA A 19 26.35 -16.14 -37.71
CA ALA A 19 25.70 -14.86 -37.39
C ALA A 19 24.19 -15.03 -37.09
N VAL A 20 23.49 -15.86 -37.89
CA VAL A 20 22.06 -16.14 -37.67
C VAL A 20 21.85 -16.85 -36.32
N VAL A 21 22.64 -17.87 -35.99
CA VAL A 21 22.54 -18.58 -34.71
C VAL A 21 22.78 -17.65 -33.52
N VAL A 22 23.82 -16.80 -33.57
CA VAL A 22 24.10 -15.83 -32.51
C VAL A 22 22.95 -14.84 -32.33
N SER A 23 22.38 -14.33 -33.43
CA SER A 23 21.24 -13.40 -33.38
C SER A 23 19.94 -14.05 -32.90
N ALA A 24 19.72 -15.33 -33.22
CA ALA A 24 18.57 -16.08 -32.73
C ALA A 24 18.73 -16.38 -31.22
N TRP A 25 19.95 -16.70 -30.80
CA TRP A 25 20.28 -16.95 -29.40
C TRP A 25 20.11 -15.70 -28.53
N SER A 26 20.58 -14.53 -28.99
CA SER A 26 20.42 -13.27 -28.25
C SER A 26 18.95 -12.92 -28.04
N ARG A 27 18.11 -13.07 -29.08
CA ARG A 27 16.66 -12.83 -28.98
C ARG A 27 15.96 -13.78 -28.02
N ILE A 28 16.40 -15.04 -27.94
CA ILE A 28 15.85 -16.02 -26.98
C ILE A 28 16.21 -15.62 -25.55
N LEU A 29 17.47 -15.21 -25.31
CA LEU A 29 17.91 -14.76 -23.99
C LEU A 29 17.17 -13.49 -23.54
N GLU A 30 17.06 -12.49 -24.42
CA GLU A 30 16.30 -11.26 -24.16
C GLU A 30 14.84 -11.58 -23.78
N ARG A 31 14.20 -12.49 -24.54
CA ARG A 31 12.82 -12.90 -24.26
C ARG A 31 12.67 -13.63 -22.93
N GLN A 32 13.63 -14.48 -22.55
CA GLN A 32 13.61 -15.14 -21.25
C GLN A 32 13.77 -14.15 -20.10
N GLN A 33 14.69 -13.19 -20.22
CA GLN A 33 14.89 -12.13 -19.23
C GLN A 33 13.61 -11.28 -19.05
N THR A 34 12.98 -10.87 -20.16
CA THR A 34 11.71 -10.14 -20.09
C THR A 34 10.60 -10.94 -19.41
N LEU A 35 10.48 -12.24 -19.69
CA LEU A 35 9.47 -13.09 -19.05
C LEU A 35 9.74 -13.27 -17.55
N GLU A 36 10.99 -13.44 -17.15
CA GLU A 36 11.39 -13.52 -15.76
C GLU A 36 11.08 -12.22 -15.01
N GLU A 37 11.39 -11.07 -15.62
CA GLU A 37 11.08 -9.75 -15.08
C GLU A 37 9.57 -9.51 -14.95
N ILE A 38 8.77 -9.88 -15.96
CA ILE A 38 7.30 -9.81 -15.90
C ILE A 38 6.76 -10.67 -14.76
N ASN A 39 7.26 -11.91 -14.61
CA ASN A 39 6.79 -12.81 -13.55
C ASN A 39 7.16 -12.29 -12.16
N ARG A 40 8.38 -11.75 -12.01
CA ARG A 40 8.83 -11.09 -10.78
C ARG A 40 7.93 -9.91 -10.42
N LEU A 41 7.71 -9.00 -11.36
CA LEU A 41 6.86 -7.81 -11.15
C LEU A 41 5.41 -8.19 -10.85
N ARG A 42 4.87 -9.25 -11.46
CA ARG A 42 3.52 -9.76 -11.14
C ARG A 42 3.41 -10.29 -9.72
N ASP A 43 4.40 -11.05 -9.26
CA ASP A 43 4.43 -11.55 -7.89
C ASP A 43 4.60 -10.40 -6.88
N GLU A 44 5.49 -9.45 -7.16
CA GLU A 44 5.64 -8.22 -6.38
C GLU A 44 4.34 -7.41 -6.33
N LEU A 45 3.66 -7.23 -7.47
CA LEU A 45 2.38 -6.52 -7.56
C LEU A 45 1.29 -7.22 -6.76
N TYR A 46 1.21 -8.55 -6.84
CA TYR A 46 0.25 -9.33 -6.05
C TYR A 46 0.46 -9.13 -4.55
N ARG A 47 1.72 -9.20 -4.09
CA ARG A 47 2.07 -8.97 -2.68
C ARG A 47 1.75 -7.54 -2.25
N ALA A 48 2.09 -6.55 -3.08
CA ALA A 48 1.82 -5.14 -2.83
C ALA A 48 0.31 -4.86 -2.76
N ARG A 49 -0.49 -5.47 -3.64
CA ARG A 49 -1.96 -5.37 -3.61
C ARG A 49 -2.53 -5.93 -2.31
N VAL A 50 -2.09 -7.12 -1.91
CA VAL A 50 -2.53 -7.74 -0.66
C VAL A 50 -2.14 -6.86 0.54
N ALA A 51 -0.96 -6.24 0.54
CA ALA A 51 -0.54 -5.31 1.59
C ALA A 51 -1.41 -4.05 1.61
N ALA A 52 -1.69 -3.46 0.46
CA ALA A 52 -2.56 -2.28 0.31
C ALA A 52 -4.00 -2.57 0.79
N ASP A 53 -4.56 -3.73 0.42
CA ASP A 53 -5.90 -4.13 0.84
C ASP A 53 -5.97 -4.35 2.36
N ARG A 54 -4.95 -4.99 2.95
CA ARG A 54 -4.85 -5.16 4.40
C ARG A 54 -4.74 -3.82 5.13
N CYS A 55 -3.91 -2.90 4.64
CA CYS A 55 -3.75 -1.61 5.30
C CYS A 55 -5.04 -0.78 5.24
N ARG A 56 -5.73 -0.75 4.09
CA ARG A 56 -7.05 -0.10 3.95
C ARG A 56 -8.09 -0.68 4.91
N SER A 57 -8.18 -2.00 4.98
CA SER A 57 -9.12 -2.66 5.88
C SER A 57 -8.82 -2.33 7.35
N SER A 58 -7.54 -2.35 7.74
CA SER A 58 -7.13 -2.00 9.12
C SER A 58 -7.41 -0.55 9.47
N LEU A 59 -7.23 0.39 8.53
CA LEU A 59 -7.55 1.80 8.72
C LEU A 59 -9.04 1.99 8.93
N GLN A 60 -9.86 1.39 8.06
CA GLN A 60 -11.32 1.48 8.17
C GLN A 60 -11.83 0.96 9.53
N THR A 61 -11.30 -0.15 10.03
CA THR A 61 -11.64 -0.66 11.36
C THR A 61 -11.21 0.31 12.47
N SER A 62 -10.01 0.89 12.35
CA SER A 62 -9.48 1.81 13.36
C SER A 62 -10.23 3.15 13.38
N GLU A 63 -10.60 3.68 12.21
CA GLU A 63 -11.45 4.86 12.06
C GLU A 63 -12.83 4.67 12.67
N ALA A 64 -13.46 3.51 12.41
CA ALA A 64 -14.75 3.18 12.99
C ALA A 64 -14.66 3.14 14.53
N ALA A 65 -13.66 2.43 15.08
CA ALA A 65 -13.45 2.36 16.52
C ALA A 65 -13.14 3.72 17.16
N LEU A 66 -12.41 4.61 16.46
CA LEU A 66 -12.13 5.96 16.93
C LEU A 66 -13.37 6.85 16.92
N ARG A 67 -14.23 6.69 15.91
CA ARG A 67 -15.52 7.38 15.82
C ARG A 67 -16.45 6.96 16.93
N ASP A 68 -16.58 5.66 17.19
CA ASP A 68 -17.43 5.13 18.26
C ASP A 68 -16.97 5.63 19.64
N LEU A 69 -15.66 5.67 19.87
CA LEU A 69 -15.09 6.26 21.09
C LEU A 69 -15.41 7.76 21.19
N GLY A 70 -15.32 8.50 20.09
CA GLY A 70 -15.69 9.92 20.04
C GLY A 70 -17.15 10.16 20.45
N LEU A 71 -18.08 9.34 19.95
CA LEU A 71 -19.49 9.41 20.33
C LEU A 71 -19.71 9.12 21.82
N ALA A 72 -18.96 8.18 22.40
CA ALA A 72 -19.02 7.90 23.84
C ALA A 72 -18.50 9.09 24.66
N ILE A 73 -17.41 9.72 24.23
CA ILE A 73 -16.84 10.92 24.86
C ILE A 73 -17.82 12.09 24.80
N ASP A 74 -18.45 12.32 23.65
CA ASP A 74 -19.46 13.38 23.49
C ASP A 74 -20.67 13.16 24.40
N SER A 75 -21.09 11.90 24.57
CA SER A 75 -22.14 11.53 25.53
C SER A 75 -21.75 11.82 26.97
N MET A 76 -20.52 11.47 27.38
CA MET A 76 -20.01 11.79 28.72
C MET A 76 -19.91 13.29 28.94
N ARG A 77 -19.39 14.03 27.95
CA ARG A 77 -19.31 15.50 27.98
C ARG A 77 -20.68 16.13 28.19
N SER A 78 -21.69 15.70 27.43
CA SER A 78 -23.06 16.20 27.58
C SER A 78 -23.62 15.99 29.01
N ARG A 79 -23.28 14.85 29.64
CA ARG A 79 -23.65 14.57 31.03
C ARG A 79 -22.88 15.42 32.03
N VAL A 80 -21.58 15.64 31.83
CA VAL A 80 -20.76 16.58 32.63
C VAL A 80 -21.35 17.99 32.56
N ASP A 81 -21.60 18.48 31.35
CA ASP A 81 -22.21 19.80 31.10
C ASP A 81 -23.57 19.92 31.79
N SER A 82 -24.34 18.81 31.85
CA SER A 82 -25.64 18.77 32.53
C SER A 82 -25.51 18.91 34.05
N PHE A 83 -24.49 18.32 34.68
CA PHE A 83 -24.21 18.52 36.11
C PHE A 83 -23.79 19.97 36.39
N GLU A 84 -22.91 20.52 35.56
CA GLU A 84 -22.41 21.89 35.69
C GLU A 84 -23.49 22.95 35.47
N ALA A 85 -24.53 22.62 34.70
CA ALA A 85 -25.66 23.51 34.44
C ALA A 85 -26.66 23.63 35.60
N LEU A 86 -26.60 22.75 36.62
CA LEU A 86 -27.59 22.71 37.71
C LEU A 86 -27.56 23.95 38.61
N ASP A 87 -26.37 24.44 38.98
CA ASP A 87 -26.18 25.65 39.78
C ASP A 87 -24.88 26.35 39.33
N ARG A 88 -24.96 27.67 39.10
CA ARG A 88 -23.81 28.49 38.67
C ARG A 88 -22.67 28.54 39.69
N ARG A 89 -22.93 28.19 40.95
CA ARG A 89 -21.93 28.15 42.02
C ARG A 89 -21.13 26.84 42.03
N GLY A 90 -21.51 25.86 41.21
CA GLY A 90 -20.88 24.55 41.11
C GLY A 90 -21.88 23.41 41.30
N VAL A 91 -21.39 22.18 41.15
CA VAL A 91 -22.20 20.96 41.26
C VAL A 91 -22.67 20.72 42.71
N PRO A 92 -23.96 20.42 42.95
CA PRO A 92 -24.48 20.11 44.28
C PRO A 92 -23.72 18.96 44.99
N VAL A 93 -23.55 19.07 46.31
CA VAL A 93 -22.73 18.13 47.13
C VAL A 93 -23.24 16.68 47.04
N ASP A 94 -24.56 16.50 46.95
CA ASP A 94 -25.22 15.20 46.81
C ASP A 94 -24.93 14.52 45.46
N GLN A 95 -24.60 15.28 44.42
CA GLN A 95 -24.29 14.79 43.07
C GLN A 95 -22.79 14.81 42.76
N TYR A 96 -21.99 15.47 43.60
CA TYR A 96 -20.56 15.64 43.40
C TYR A 96 -19.77 14.34 43.20
N PRO A 97 -20.06 13.23 43.92
CA PRO A 97 -19.37 11.96 43.69
C PRO A 97 -19.61 11.39 42.28
N GLU A 98 -20.86 11.40 41.79
CA GLU A 98 -21.19 10.91 40.44
C GLU A 98 -20.57 11.82 39.37
N TYR A 99 -20.60 13.13 39.59
CA TYR A 99 -19.94 14.09 38.71
C TYR A 99 -18.43 13.81 38.59
N LEU A 100 -17.72 13.63 39.71
CA LEU A 100 -16.28 13.39 39.68
C LEU A 100 -15.94 12.08 38.95
N GLU A 101 -16.66 10.99 39.22
CA GLU A 101 -16.46 9.72 38.52
C GLU A 101 -16.63 9.86 37.01
N LEU A 102 -17.68 10.56 36.58
CA LEU A 102 -17.93 10.82 35.16
C LEU A 102 -16.89 11.75 34.54
N PHE A 103 -16.49 12.82 35.25
CA PHE A 103 -15.52 13.78 34.80
C PHE A 103 -14.14 13.14 34.62
N ASP A 104 -13.71 12.31 35.57
CA ASP A 104 -12.46 11.56 35.48
C ASP A 104 -12.52 10.56 34.31
N SER A 105 -13.62 9.81 34.17
CA SER A 105 -13.81 8.89 33.05
C SER A 105 -13.81 9.60 31.68
N TYR A 106 -14.39 10.80 31.61
CA TYR A 106 -14.34 11.66 30.42
C TYR A 106 -12.90 12.05 30.08
N ASN A 107 -12.15 12.58 31.05
CA ASN A 107 -10.77 13.02 30.84
C ASN A 107 -9.85 11.86 30.42
N ASP A 108 -9.93 10.72 31.11
CA ASP A 108 -9.17 9.52 30.76
C ASP A 108 -9.48 9.06 29.32
N SER A 109 -10.75 9.15 28.92
CA SER A 109 -11.17 8.76 27.58
C SER A 109 -10.68 9.71 26.50
N VAL A 110 -10.61 11.02 26.78
CA VAL A 110 -10.02 12.02 25.87
C VAL A 110 -8.55 11.70 25.61
N ASP A 111 -7.77 11.41 26.64
CA ASP A 111 -6.35 11.04 26.50
C ASP A 111 -6.18 9.76 25.66
N VAL A 112 -7.03 8.75 25.91
CA VAL A 112 -7.04 7.51 25.12
C VAL A 112 -7.40 7.79 23.66
N TRP A 113 -8.39 8.64 23.41
CA TRP A 113 -8.82 9.02 22.07
C TRP A 113 -7.68 9.69 21.31
N GLU A 114 -7.01 10.69 21.89
CA GLU A 114 -5.88 11.35 21.26
C GLU A 114 -4.73 10.37 20.94
N GLY A 115 -4.43 9.45 21.86
CA GLY A 115 -3.42 8.41 21.63
C GLY A 115 -3.79 7.45 20.49
N ARG A 116 -5.08 7.15 20.30
CA ARG A 116 -5.55 6.35 19.16
C ARG A 116 -5.53 7.15 17.86
N GLU A 117 -5.90 8.42 17.90
CA GLU A 117 -5.88 9.35 16.78
C GLU A 117 -4.46 9.51 16.19
N ARG A 118 -3.45 9.75 17.04
CA ARG A 118 -2.05 9.82 16.60
C ARG A 118 -1.55 8.52 15.95
N ARG A 119 -1.97 7.38 16.49
CA ARG A 119 -1.65 6.05 15.92
C ARG A 119 -2.32 5.85 14.57
N LEU A 120 -3.58 6.26 14.43
CA LEU A 120 -4.30 6.20 13.17
C LEU A 120 -3.61 7.04 12.08
N ARG A 121 -3.24 8.30 12.36
CA ARG A 121 -2.48 9.14 11.42
C ARG A 121 -1.16 8.50 10.99
N SER A 122 -0.45 7.87 11.93
CA SER A 122 0.80 7.17 11.64
C SER A 122 0.56 5.97 10.71
N ALA A 123 -0.50 5.21 10.97
CA ALA A 123 -0.92 4.09 10.13
C ALA A 123 -1.39 4.54 8.75
N GLU A 124 -2.11 5.67 8.64
CA GLU A 124 -2.50 6.27 7.36
C GLU A 124 -1.28 6.62 6.51
N SER A 125 -0.28 7.28 7.11
CA SER A 125 0.94 7.63 6.37
C SER A 125 1.68 6.39 5.88
N ALA A 126 1.75 5.32 6.69
CA ALA A 126 2.37 4.06 6.28
C ALA A 126 1.56 3.34 5.17
N CYS A 127 0.23 3.36 5.25
CA CYS A 127 -0.63 2.77 4.23
C CYS A 127 -0.54 3.54 2.90
N ARG A 128 -0.42 4.87 2.96
CA ARG A 128 -0.16 5.69 1.77
C ARG A 128 1.13 5.27 1.07
N GLN A 129 2.22 5.09 1.81
CA GLN A 129 3.48 4.60 1.24
C GLN A 129 3.29 3.23 0.56
N THR A 130 2.55 2.32 1.19
CA THR A 130 2.26 0.99 0.61
C THR A 130 1.49 1.08 -0.71
N ILE A 131 0.55 2.03 -0.81
CA ILE A 131 -0.22 2.27 -2.04
C ILE A 131 0.68 2.89 -3.13
N GLU A 132 1.56 3.82 -2.77
CA GLU A 132 2.54 4.40 -3.69
C GLU A 132 3.49 3.33 -4.25
N ASP A 133 3.99 2.43 -3.39
CA ASP A 133 4.85 1.31 -3.80
C ASP A 133 4.11 0.34 -4.75
N HIS A 134 2.85 0.02 -4.45
CA HIS A 134 1.99 -0.77 -5.34
C HIS A 134 1.86 -0.12 -6.73
N ASN A 135 1.63 1.20 -6.77
CA ASN A 135 1.48 1.93 -8.03
C ASN A 135 2.79 1.95 -8.82
N ALA A 136 3.92 2.16 -8.16
CA ALA A 136 5.23 2.12 -8.81
C ALA A 136 5.52 0.74 -9.43
N ILE A 137 5.16 -0.36 -8.76
CA ILE A 137 5.32 -1.71 -9.31
C ILE A 137 4.37 -1.93 -10.50
N SER A 138 3.13 -1.44 -10.41
CA SER A 138 2.16 -1.49 -11.52
C SER A 138 2.68 -0.77 -12.75
N ASP A 139 3.22 0.44 -12.59
CA ASP A 139 3.79 1.25 -13.66
C ASP A 139 5.03 0.59 -14.27
N SER A 140 5.89 -0.02 -13.44
CA SER A 140 7.03 -0.81 -13.90
C SER A 140 6.58 -2.00 -14.74
N LEU A 141 5.54 -2.72 -14.31
CA LEU A 141 4.99 -3.85 -15.06
C LEU A 141 4.41 -3.40 -16.40
N GLN A 142 3.65 -2.30 -16.44
CA GLN A 142 3.13 -1.73 -17.69
C GLN A 142 4.25 -1.31 -18.64
N THR A 143 5.34 -0.72 -18.11
CA THR A 143 6.50 -0.33 -18.90
C THR A 143 7.15 -1.54 -19.57
N VAL A 144 7.39 -2.62 -18.82
CA VAL A 144 7.97 -3.86 -19.35
C VAL A 144 7.05 -4.54 -20.36
N LEU A 145 5.74 -4.60 -20.09
CA LEU A 145 4.75 -5.19 -21.01
C LEU A 145 4.68 -4.40 -22.33
N SER A 146 4.67 -3.08 -22.24
CA SER A 146 4.66 -2.19 -23.40
C SER A 146 5.94 -2.33 -24.24
N ALA A 147 7.11 -2.37 -23.60
CA ALA A 147 8.38 -2.62 -24.27
C ALA A 147 8.43 -4.00 -24.97
N ALA A 148 7.71 -4.99 -24.43
CA ALA A 148 7.57 -6.32 -25.01
C ALA A 148 6.51 -6.39 -26.14
N GLY A 149 5.81 -5.29 -26.46
CA GLY A 149 4.72 -5.25 -27.44
C GLY A 149 3.45 -5.95 -26.97
N ILE A 150 3.27 -6.11 -25.66
CA ILE A 150 2.07 -6.69 -25.05
C ILE A 150 1.20 -5.52 -24.59
N GLU A 151 0.22 -5.13 -25.41
CA GLU A 151 -0.75 -4.10 -25.00
C GLU A 151 -1.63 -4.61 -23.87
N THR A 152 -1.61 -3.91 -22.75
CA THR A 152 -2.58 -4.07 -21.67
C THR A 152 -3.73 -3.10 -21.93
N GLY A 153 -4.86 -3.62 -22.44
CA GLY A 153 -6.09 -2.86 -22.61
C GLY A 153 -6.72 -2.40 -21.30
#